data_AF-A0A522Q6I3-F1
#
_entry.id   AF-A0A522Q6I3-F1
#
_cell.length_a   1.000
_cell.length_b   1.000
_cell.length_c   1.000
_cell.angle_alpha   90.00
_cell.angle_beta   90.00
_cell.angle_gamma   90.00
#
_symmetry.space_group_name_H-M   'P 1'
#
loop_
_entity.id
_entity.type
_entity.pdbx_description
1 polymer ?
#
loop_
_entity_poly.entity_id
_entity_poly.type
_entity_poly.pdbx_seq_one_letter_code
_entity_poly.pdbx_strand_id
1 'polypeptide(L)'
;MFSVKMQEASHKKPASGQSPAVSSQALQWIWNYLQDIETPHVLDCGAVSSATINILINRQAKVYVADLIAPLQRGDPTLWRQEDKQTLFCTGELLKRLPAIPPETLKLICCWHLLDLIPRDNVPELARLFLSLLAPGGIFFCFLREPNLTQGKDSRWWFESLTTLREEGEGAGIFPYPPLTNREIERLTDGSGVKTFLTRSHRREVVVLKAPEEA
;
A
#
# COMPACT_ATOMS: atom_id res chain seq x y z
N MET A 1 15.83 -43.38 40.16
CA MET A 1 14.59 -43.44 39.37
C MET A 1 14.15 -42.01 39.10
N PHE A 2 14.38 -41.53 37.88
CA PHE A 2 14.03 -40.18 37.45
C PHE A 2 12.55 -40.17 37.01
N SER A 3 11.74 -39.30 37.62
CA SER A 3 10.35 -39.09 37.23
C SER A 3 10.29 -37.84 36.35
N VAL A 4 9.99 -38.05 35.06
CA VAL A 4 9.88 -37.01 34.03
C VAL A 4 8.51 -36.36 34.16
N LYS A 5 8.46 -35.09 34.57
CA LYS A 5 7.28 -34.25 34.43
C LYS A 5 7.11 -33.86 32.95
N MET A 6 5.99 -34.24 32.37
CA MET A 6 5.54 -33.81 31.04
C MET A 6 5.41 -32.28 31.00
N GLN A 7 5.97 -31.69 29.93
CA GLN A 7 5.81 -30.30 29.56
C GLN A 7 4.37 -30.04 29.11
N GLU A 8 3.73 -29.06 29.74
CA GLU A 8 2.56 -28.39 29.17
C GLU A 8 2.98 -27.61 27.92
N ALA A 9 2.40 -27.99 26.78
CA ALA A 9 2.45 -27.19 25.57
C ALA A 9 1.68 -25.89 25.82
N SER A 10 2.42 -24.79 25.97
CA SER A 10 1.87 -23.44 26.02
C SER A 10 1.26 -23.10 24.65
N HIS A 11 -0.04 -23.35 24.51
CA HIS A 11 -0.84 -22.76 23.45
C HIS A 11 -0.89 -21.24 23.68
N LYS A 12 0.01 -20.50 23.02
CA LYS A 12 -0.13 -19.06 22.84
C LYS A 12 -1.47 -18.82 22.13
N LYS A 13 -2.45 -18.32 22.88
CA LYS A 13 -3.66 -17.69 22.34
C LYS A 13 -3.22 -16.62 21.32
N PRO A 14 -3.72 -16.62 20.08
CA PRO A 14 -3.47 -15.51 19.18
C PRO A 14 -4.03 -14.23 19.83
N ALA A 15 -3.28 -13.14 19.72
CA ALA A 15 -3.76 -11.82 20.13
C ALA A 15 -5.09 -11.57 19.41
N SER A 16 -6.14 -11.30 20.19
CA SER A 16 -7.49 -11.08 19.69
C SER A 16 -7.51 -9.88 18.73
N GLY A 17 -7.78 -10.13 17.44
CA GLY A 17 -8.02 -9.07 16.44
C GLY A 17 -7.20 -9.16 15.14
N GLN A 18 -6.30 -10.13 14.99
CA GLN A 18 -5.49 -10.27 13.76
C GLN A 18 -5.99 -11.41 12.87
N SER A 19 -6.23 -11.09 11.60
CA SER A 19 -6.57 -12.08 10.57
C SER A 19 -5.34 -12.94 10.21
N PRO A 20 -5.54 -14.19 9.73
CA PRO A 20 -4.43 -15.01 9.24
C PRO A 20 -3.71 -14.31 8.09
N ALA A 21 -2.40 -14.54 7.99
CA ALA A 21 -1.61 -14.02 6.89
C ALA A 21 -2.11 -14.59 5.55
N VAL A 22 -2.18 -13.76 4.52
CA VAL A 22 -2.69 -14.15 3.21
C VAL A 22 -1.63 -13.94 2.14
N SER A 23 -1.52 -14.88 1.21
CA SER A 23 -0.60 -14.76 0.08
C SER A 23 -1.00 -13.63 -0.87
N SER A 24 0.01 -12.96 -1.43
CA SER A 24 -0.13 -11.96 -2.47
C SER A 24 0.65 -12.40 -3.71
N GLN A 25 -0.08 -12.57 -4.82
CA GLN A 25 0.52 -12.90 -6.11
C GLN A 25 1.26 -11.70 -6.69
N ALA A 26 0.76 -10.48 -6.45
CA ALA A 26 1.45 -9.27 -6.87
C ALA A 26 2.80 -9.14 -6.16
N LEU A 27 2.85 -9.32 -4.83
CA LEU A 27 4.11 -9.25 -4.11
C LEU A 27 5.08 -10.36 -4.52
N GLN A 28 4.60 -11.57 -4.74
CA GLN A 28 5.44 -12.64 -5.30
C GLN A 28 6.05 -12.21 -6.64
N TRP A 29 5.26 -11.63 -7.53
CA TRP A 29 5.75 -11.12 -8.80
C TRP A 29 6.77 -9.97 -8.61
N ILE A 30 6.47 -9.01 -7.73
CA ILE A 30 7.31 -7.84 -7.44
C ILE A 30 8.69 -8.27 -6.95
N TRP A 31 8.75 -9.15 -5.97
CA TRP A 31 10.03 -9.53 -5.36
C TRP A 31 10.85 -10.48 -6.23
N ASN A 32 10.20 -11.26 -7.10
CA ASN A 32 10.89 -11.97 -8.17
C ASN A 32 11.47 -10.99 -9.20
N TYR A 33 10.71 -9.96 -9.59
CA TYR A 33 11.17 -8.94 -10.55
C TYR A 33 12.34 -8.12 -9.99
N LEU A 34 12.29 -7.77 -8.70
CA LEU A 34 13.34 -7.00 -8.02
C LEU A 34 14.44 -7.88 -7.40
N GLN A 35 14.52 -9.17 -7.73
CA GLN A 35 15.46 -10.10 -7.07
C GLN A 35 16.93 -9.67 -7.22
N ASP A 36 17.29 -9.12 -8.39
CA ASP A 36 18.67 -8.72 -8.72
C ASP A 36 19.03 -7.31 -8.23
N ILE A 37 18.06 -6.59 -7.66
CA ILE A 37 18.30 -5.27 -7.06
C ILE A 37 18.77 -5.46 -5.63
N GLU A 38 20.04 -5.22 -5.35
CA GLU A 38 20.62 -5.45 -4.02
C GLU A 38 19.95 -4.57 -2.95
N THR A 39 19.89 -3.26 -3.18
CA THR A 39 19.38 -2.26 -2.22
C THR A 39 18.20 -1.46 -2.77
N PRO A 40 17.01 -2.06 -2.94
CA PRO A 40 15.87 -1.36 -3.52
C PRO A 40 15.42 -0.21 -2.61
N HIS A 41 15.17 0.97 -3.17
CA HIS A 41 14.55 2.07 -2.45
C HIS A 41 13.02 1.90 -2.46
N VAL A 42 12.41 1.86 -1.29
CA VAL A 42 10.98 1.55 -1.11
C VAL A 42 10.29 2.68 -0.35
N LEU A 43 9.17 3.17 -0.88
CA LEU A 43 8.25 4.04 -0.16
C LEU A 43 7.03 3.25 0.31
N ASP A 44 6.79 3.22 1.62
CA ASP A 44 5.57 2.70 2.23
C ASP A 44 4.60 3.85 2.56
N CYS A 45 3.46 3.89 1.89
CA CYS A 45 2.43 4.92 2.09
C CYS A 45 1.37 4.54 3.16
N GLY A 46 1.63 3.45 3.90
CA GLY A 46 0.73 2.91 4.91
C GLY A 46 0.90 3.48 6.31
N ALA A 47 0.01 3.06 7.22
CA ALA A 47 0.23 3.27 8.65
C ALA A 47 1.47 2.49 9.11
N VAL A 48 2.42 3.18 9.74
CA VAL A 48 3.78 2.70 10.06
C VAL A 48 3.80 1.35 10.78
N SER A 49 4.18 0.27 10.10
CA SER A 49 4.26 -1.10 10.66
C SER A 49 5.71 -1.52 10.88
N SER A 50 6.07 -1.86 12.12
CA SER A 50 7.40 -2.38 12.45
C SER A 50 7.70 -3.69 11.73
N ALA A 51 6.69 -4.53 11.48
CA ALA A 51 6.83 -5.76 10.71
C ALA A 51 7.25 -5.47 9.26
N THR A 52 6.58 -4.53 8.60
CA THR A 52 6.94 -4.11 7.22
C THR A 52 8.34 -3.54 7.16
N ILE A 53 8.69 -2.64 8.08
CA ILE A 53 10.02 -2.04 8.14
C ILE A 53 11.09 -3.13 8.31
N ASN A 54 10.90 -4.06 9.25
CA ASN A 54 11.86 -5.14 9.50
C ASN A 54 12.03 -6.06 8.29
N ILE A 55 10.94 -6.43 7.61
CA ILE A 55 10.99 -7.27 6.40
C ILE A 55 11.78 -6.57 5.29
N LEU A 56 11.52 -5.27 5.08
CA LEU A 56 12.21 -4.49 4.05
C LEU A 56 13.69 -4.26 4.38
N ILE A 57 14.03 -3.96 5.63
CA ILE A 57 15.42 -3.82 6.08
C ILE A 57 16.17 -5.15 5.94
N ASN A 58 15.53 -6.28 6.27
CA ASN A 58 16.13 -7.61 6.07
C ASN A 58 16.35 -7.93 4.58
N ARG A 59 15.55 -7.32 3.68
CA ARG A 59 15.76 -7.34 2.22
C ARG A 59 16.83 -6.32 1.77
N GLN A 60 17.51 -5.66 2.70
CA GLN A 60 18.51 -4.61 2.46
C GLN A 60 17.92 -3.38 1.73
N ALA A 61 16.61 -3.17 1.82
CA ALA A 61 15.95 -2.04 1.22
C ALA A 61 16.23 -0.75 1.99
N LYS A 62 16.36 0.37 1.26
CA LYS A 62 16.26 1.71 1.86
C LYS A 62 14.78 2.08 1.98
N VAL A 63 14.29 2.23 3.20
CA VAL A 63 12.86 2.42 3.46
C VAL A 63 12.53 3.89 3.75
N TYR A 64 11.61 4.44 2.96
CA TYR A 64 10.91 5.68 3.21
C TYR A 64 9.50 5.35 3.70
N VAL A 65 9.01 6.05 4.72
CA VAL A 65 7.68 5.81 5.27
C VAL A 65 6.91 7.13 5.32
N ALA A 66 5.67 7.12 4.85
CA ALA A 66 4.75 8.24 4.95
C ALA A 66 3.35 7.72 5.23
N ASP A 67 2.80 8.00 6.42
CA ASP A 67 1.41 7.63 6.71
C ASP A 67 0.47 8.63 6.03
N LEU A 68 -0.01 8.26 4.84
CA LEU A 68 -0.97 9.03 4.06
C LEU A 68 -2.42 8.60 4.33
N ILE A 69 -2.63 7.49 5.02
CA ILE A 69 -3.94 6.86 5.21
C ILE A 69 -4.62 7.36 6.47
N ALA A 70 -3.91 7.36 7.60
CA ALA A 70 -4.53 7.66 8.89
C ALA A 70 -5.12 9.09 8.96
N PRO A 71 -4.52 10.13 8.33
CA PRO A 71 -5.13 11.45 8.24
C PRO A 71 -6.46 11.45 7.48
N LEU A 72 -6.56 10.67 6.40
CA LEU A 72 -7.79 10.54 5.61
C LEU A 72 -8.87 9.80 6.40
N GLN A 73 -8.52 8.69 7.05
CA GLN A 73 -9.46 7.89 7.85
C GLN A 73 -10.07 8.69 9.01
N ARG A 74 -9.28 9.58 9.63
CA ARG A 74 -9.73 10.45 10.73
C ARG A 74 -10.44 11.73 10.26
N GLY A 75 -10.49 12.01 8.96
CA GLY A 75 -11.07 13.24 8.44
C GLY A 75 -10.29 14.49 8.85
N ASP A 76 -8.96 14.44 8.80
CA ASP A 76 -8.09 15.56 9.18
C ASP A 76 -8.49 16.86 8.44
N PRO A 77 -8.93 17.90 9.15
CA PRO A 77 -9.46 19.12 8.53
C PRO A 77 -8.40 19.88 7.73
N THR A 78 -7.11 19.66 7.99
CA THR A 78 -6.02 20.30 7.22
C THR A 78 -5.98 19.87 5.76
N LEU A 79 -6.57 18.70 5.44
CA LEU A 79 -6.67 18.19 4.09
C LEU A 79 -7.83 18.81 3.29
N TRP A 80 -8.59 19.71 3.90
CA TRP A 80 -9.79 20.28 3.33
C TRP A 80 -9.76 21.80 3.43
N ARG A 81 -10.21 22.48 2.38
CA ARG A 81 -10.46 23.92 2.41
C ARG A 81 -11.88 24.20 1.97
N GLN A 82 -12.45 25.27 2.53
CA GLN A 82 -13.71 25.82 2.05
C GLN A 82 -13.40 26.86 0.98
N GLU A 83 -14.00 26.71 -0.20
CA GLU A 83 -13.96 27.69 -1.28
C GLU A 83 -15.41 27.90 -1.74
N ASP A 84 -15.93 29.11 -1.53
CA ASP A 84 -17.35 29.45 -1.67
C ASP A 84 -18.29 28.46 -0.93
N LYS A 85 -19.08 27.68 -1.68
CA LYS A 85 -20.01 26.66 -1.16
C LYS A 85 -19.48 25.23 -1.33
N GLN A 86 -18.21 25.07 -1.68
CA GLN A 86 -17.59 23.78 -1.97
C GLN A 86 -16.48 23.48 -0.95
N THR A 87 -16.44 22.22 -0.51
CA THR A 87 -15.33 21.68 0.26
C THR A 87 -14.37 21.00 -0.71
N LEU A 88 -13.14 21.50 -0.79
CA LEU A 88 -12.14 21.01 -1.72
C LEU A 88 -11.04 20.26 -0.98
N PHE A 89 -10.59 19.15 -1.56
CA PHE A 89 -9.47 18.38 -1.06
C PHE A 89 -8.14 19.03 -1.46
N CYS A 90 -7.28 19.23 -0.47
CA CYS A 90 -5.97 19.83 -0.63
C CYS A 90 -4.91 18.74 -0.84
N THR A 91 -4.75 18.23 -2.07
CA THR A 91 -3.72 17.21 -2.37
C THR A 91 -2.34 17.64 -1.89
N GLY A 92 -1.98 18.93 -2.07
CA GLY A 92 -0.69 19.46 -1.62
C GLY A 92 -0.44 19.30 -0.11
N GLU A 93 -1.47 19.43 0.74
CA GLU A 93 -1.31 19.24 2.20
C GLU A 93 -1.10 17.76 2.56
N LEU A 94 -1.71 16.84 1.80
CA LEU A 94 -1.40 15.41 1.94
C LEU A 94 0.05 15.14 1.52
N LEU A 95 0.48 15.67 0.38
CA LEU A 95 1.80 15.41 -0.21
C LEU A 95 2.96 15.97 0.61
N LYS A 96 2.76 17.04 1.39
CA LYS A 96 3.74 17.55 2.35
C LYS A 96 4.17 16.53 3.41
N ARG A 97 3.41 15.45 3.59
CA ARG A 97 3.74 14.36 4.52
C ARG A 97 4.75 13.37 3.95
N LEU A 98 5.04 13.43 2.65
CA LEU A 98 6.09 12.62 2.05
C LEU A 98 7.47 13.12 2.53
N PRO A 99 8.40 12.21 2.86
CA PRO A 99 9.77 12.60 3.09
C PRO A 99 10.40 13.13 1.79
N ALA A 100 11.49 13.90 1.92
CA ALA A 100 12.26 14.34 0.77
C ALA A 100 12.88 13.13 0.04
N ILE A 101 12.25 12.71 -1.05
CA ILE A 101 12.68 11.60 -1.90
C ILE A 101 13.17 12.21 -3.21
N PRO A 102 14.42 11.92 -3.64
CA PRO A 102 14.88 12.40 -4.93
C PRO A 102 14.05 11.77 -6.06
N PRO A 103 13.71 12.53 -7.12
CA PRO A 103 13.02 12.00 -8.29
C PRO A 103 13.74 10.79 -8.86
N GLU A 104 12.97 9.86 -9.42
CA GLU A 104 13.50 8.69 -10.14
C GLU A 104 14.47 7.79 -9.36
N THR A 105 14.30 7.71 -8.05
CA THR A 105 15.16 6.85 -7.20
C THR A 105 14.44 5.64 -6.62
N LEU A 106 13.11 5.65 -6.55
CA LEU A 106 12.35 4.56 -5.95
C LEU A 106 12.26 3.36 -6.90
N LYS A 107 12.39 2.15 -6.34
CA LYS A 107 12.14 0.89 -7.04
C LYS A 107 10.78 0.30 -6.70
N LEU A 108 10.20 0.66 -5.56
CA LEU A 108 8.86 0.24 -5.16
C LEU A 108 8.15 1.36 -4.38
N ILE A 109 6.89 1.59 -4.70
CA ILE A 109 5.94 2.37 -3.89
C ILE A 109 4.82 1.42 -3.49
N CYS A 110 4.57 1.27 -2.18
CA CYS A 110 3.49 0.46 -1.63
C CYS A 110 2.33 1.36 -1.20
N CYS A 111 1.17 1.16 -1.82
CA CYS A 111 -0.02 1.97 -1.62
C CYS A 111 -1.18 1.08 -1.12
N TRP A 112 -1.57 1.26 0.14
CA TRP A 112 -2.53 0.39 0.84
C TRP A 112 -3.91 1.02 0.92
N HIS A 113 -4.85 0.65 0.05
CA HIS A 113 -6.19 1.26 -0.05
C HIS A 113 -6.19 2.80 -0.21
N LEU A 114 -5.04 3.47 -0.30
CA LEU A 114 -4.95 4.92 -0.27
C LEU A 114 -5.73 5.54 -1.42
N LEU A 115 -5.67 4.95 -2.62
CA LEU A 115 -6.43 5.49 -3.76
C LEU A 115 -7.96 5.35 -3.60
N ASP A 116 -8.43 4.43 -2.73
CA ASP A 116 -9.85 4.29 -2.40
C ASP A 116 -10.33 5.32 -1.36
N LEU A 117 -9.39 6.09 -0.77
CA LEU A 117 -9.63 7.08 0.28
C LEU A 117 -9.44 8.54 -0.21
N ILE A 118 -9.06 8.73 -1.47
CA ILE A 118 -8.80 10.04 -2.08
C ILE A 118 -9.94 10.40 -3.02
N PRO A 119 -10.44 11.66 -3.01
CA PRO A 119 -11.45 12.08 -3.96
C PRO A 119 -10.99 11.88 -5.40
N ARG A 120 -11.95 11.50 -6.23
CA ARG A 120 -11.71 11.02 -7.59
C ARG A 120 -10.83 11.94 -8.44
N ASP A 121 -11.07 13.24 -8.34
CA ASP A 121 -10.40 14.26 -9.15
C ASP A 121 -8.95 14.51 -8.72
N ASN A 122 -8.57 14.06 -7.51
CA ASN A 122 -7.24 14.26 -6.93
C ASN A 122 -6.32 13.04 -7.12
N VAL A 123 -6.87 11.87 -7.47
CA VAL A 123 -6.09 10.65 -7.73
C VAL A 123 -5.05 10.83 -8.85
N PRO A 124 -5.34 11.50 -10.00
CA PRO A 124 -4.34 11.73 -11.05
C PRO A 124 -3.10 12.49 -10.58
N GLU A 125 -3.28 13.50 -9.72
CA GLU A 125 -2.18 14.30 -9.21
C GLU A 125 -1.24 13.46 -8.33
N LEU A 126 -1.82 12.65 -7.44
CA LEU A 126 -1.07 11.73 -6.58
C LEU A 126 -0.33 10.66 -7.39
N ALA A 127 -1.01 10.03 -8.35
CA ALA A 127 -0.43 9.00 -9.21
C ALA A 127 0.76 9.55 -10.02
N ARG A 128 0.61 10.74 -10.62
CA ARG A 128 1.69 11.40 -11.37
C ARG A 128 2.90 11.69 -10.49
N LEU A 129 2.71 12.16 -9.26
CA LEU A 129 3.82 12.36 -8.34
C LEU A 129 4.53 11.03 -8.05
N PHE A 130 3.79 9.98 -7.70
CA PHE A 130 4.40 8.67 -7.41
C PHE A 130 5.17 8.11 -8.60
N LEU A 131 4.66 8.23 -9.82
CA LEU A 131 5.37 7.84 -11.04
C LEU A 131 6.64 8.68 -11.28
N SER A 132 6.65 9.96 -10.89
CA SER A 132 7.86 10.81 -10.99
C SER A 132 8.95 10.44 -9.99
N LEU A 133 8.59 9.83 -8.86
CA LEU A 133 9.55 9.34 -7.86
C LEU A 133 10.15 7.97 -8.21
N LEU A 134 9.45 7.19 -9.06
CA LEU A 134 9.95 5.90 -9.52
C LEU A 134 11.06 6.05 -10.54
N ALA A 135 12.15 5.32 -10.32
CA ALA A 135 13.16 5.09 -11.35
C ALA A 135 12.53 4.36 -12.55
N PRO A 136 13.13 4.43 -13.76
CA PRO A 136 12.79 3.52 -14.84
C PRO A 136 12.81 2.05 -14.39
N GLY A 137 11.80 1.28 -14.79
CA GLY A 137 11.57 -0.09 -14.31
C GLY A 137 11.11 -0.19 -12.85
N GLY A 138 10.84 0.93 -12.17
CA GLY A 138 10.28 0.96 -10.83
C GLY A 138 8.81 0.57 -10.79
N ILE A 139 8.34 0.12 -9.63
CA ILE A 139 7.00 -0.44 -9.46
C ILE A 139 6.14 0.45 -8.53
N PHE A 140 4.96 0.82 -9.00
CA PHE A 140 3.89 1.37 -8.17
C PHE A 140 2.87 0.26 -7.86
N PHE A 141 2.91 -0.25 -6.63
CA PHE A 141 2.01 -1.29 -6.14
C PHE A 141 0.80 -0.66 -5.43
N CYS A 142 -0.39 -0.93 -5.96
CA CYS A 142 -1.66 -0.51 -5.38
C CYS A 142 -2.42 -1.74 -4.87
N PHE A 143 -2.61 -1.81 -3.57
CA PHE A 143 -3.57 -2.69 -2.95
C PHE A 143 -4.91 -1.94 -2.87
N LEU A 144 -5.91 -2.39 -3.62
CA LEU A 144 -7.20 -1.73 -3.77
C LEU A 144 -8.31 -2.63 -3.25
N ARG A 145 -9.38 -2.00 -2.78
CA ARG A 145 -10.61 -2.71 -2.46
C ARG A 145 -11.24 -3.31 -3.72
N GLU A 146 -12.16 -4.24 -3.50
CA GLU A 146 -13.01 -4.75 -4.56
C GLU A 146 -14.10 -3.77 -4.99
N PRO A 147 -14.53 -3.84 -6.27
CA PRO A 147 -15.60 -2.98 -6.77
C PRO A 147 -16.90 -3.01 -5.96
N ASN A 148 -17.27 -4.16 -5.39
CA ASN A 148 -18.53 -4.31 -4.67
C ASN A 148 -18.36 -4.19 -3.14
N LEU A 149 -17.12 -4.01 -2.66
CA LEU A 149 -16.83 -3.90 -1.25
C LEU A 149 -17.00 -2.44 -0.80
N THR A 150 -17.97 -2.20 0.07
CA THR A 150 -18.32 -0.86 0.55
C THR A 150 -17.72 -0.55 1.92
N GLN A 151 -17.38 -1.57 2.71
CA GLN A 151 -16.78 -1.46 4.04
C GLN A 151 -15.31 -1.87 4.03
N GLY A 152 -14.55 -1.52 5.06
CA GLY A 152 -13.12 -1.83 5.17
C GLY A 152 -12.21 -0.61 5.09
N LYS A 153 -12.78 0.61 5.17
CA LYS A 153 -11.98 1.85 5.08
C LYS A 153 -10.92 1.91 6.20
N ASP A 154 -11.24 1.35 7.36
CA ASP A 154 -10.42 1.39 8.56
C ASP A 154 -9.49 0.16 8.70
N SER A 155 -9.54 -0.79 7.75
CA SER A 155 -8.60 -1.91 7.73
C SER A 155 -7.18 -1.44 7.51
N ARG A 156 -6.25 -1.98 8.30
CA ARG A 156 -4.82 -1.73 8.15
C ARG A 156 -4.14 -2.96 7.55
N TRP A 157 -3.33 -2.74 6.53
CA TRP A 157 -2.58 -3.79 5.83
C TRP A 157 -1.09 -3.55 5.93
N TRP A 158 -0.31 -4.63 6.06
CA TRP A 158 1.15 -4.60 6.08
C TRP A 158 1.76 -5.93 5.63
N PHE A 159 3.06 -5.93 5.35
CA PHE A 159 3.81 -7.16 5.06
C PHE A 159 3.94 -8.03 6.31
N GLU A 160 3.56 -9.29 6.19
CA GLU A 160 3.95 -10.35 7.14
C GLU A 160 5.22 -11.08 6.66
N SER A 161 5.39 -11.16 5.34
CA SER A 161 6.63 -11.55 4.68
C SER A 161 6.74 -10.78 3.36
N LEU A 162 7.78 -11.03 2.57
CA LEU A 162 7.86 -10.45 1.22
C LEU A 162 6.67 -10.86 0.35
N THR A 163 6.04 -12.03 0.55
CA THR A 163 4.97 -12.52 -0.34
C THR A 163 3.62 -12.67 0.35
N THR A 164 3.50 -12.25 1.61
CA THR A 164 2.27 -12.37 2.39
C THR A 164 1.92 -11.07 3.12
N LEU A 165 0.62 -10.85 3.26
CA LEU A 165 0.03 -9.69 3.90
C LEU A 165 -0.69 -10.10 5.18
N ARG A 166 -0.76 -9.19 6.13
CA ARG A 166 -1.63 -9.29 7.30
C ARG A 166 -2.55 -8.07 7.39
N GLU A 167 -3.70 -8.30 8.01
CA GLU A 167 -4.72 -7.29 8.27
C GLU A 167 -4.95 -7.15 9.78
N GLU A 168 -5.20 -5.91 10.21
CA GLU A 168 -5.68 -5.54 11.55
C GLU A 168 -6.93 -4.68 11.41
N GLY A 169 -7.86 -4.91 12.32
CA GLY A 169 -9.15 -4.23 12.38
C GLY A 169 -10.28 -5.07 11.77
N GLU A 170 -11.50 -4.79 12.20
CA GLU A 170 -12.70 -5.50 11.76
C GLU A 170 -13.23 -5.01 10.39
N GLY A 171 -12.42 -4.25 9.64
CA GLY A 171 -12.86 -3.64 8.39
C GLY A 171 -14.05 -2.70 8.57
N ALA A 172 -14.10 -1.96 9.67
CA ALA A 172 -15.13 -0.97 9.92
C ALA A 172 -15.04 0.21 8.93
N GLY A 173 -16.14 0.97 8.83
CA GLY A 173 -16.22 2.22 8.08
C GLY A 173 -16.43 2.03 6.57
N ILE A 174 -17.21 2.96 6.00
CA ILE A 174 -17.59 2.96 4.57
C ILE A 174 -16.56 3.71 3.75
N PHE A 175 -16.10 3.12 2.65
CA PHE A 175 -15.22 3.83 1.73
C PHE A 175 -15.91 5.07 1.14
N PRO A 176 -15.25 6.25 1.18
CA PRO A 176 -15.89 7.52 0.85
C PRO A 176 -16.13 7.73 -0.65
N TYR A 177 -15.39 7.03 -1.52
CA TYR A 177 -15.45 7.23 -2.97
C TYR A 177 -15.71 5.93 -3.71
N PRO A 178 -16.26 5.95 -4.93
CA PRO A 178 -16.36 4.76 -5.77
C PRO A 178 -14.99 4.09 -6.01
N PRO A 179 -14.95 2.77 -6.14
CA PRO A 179 -13.72 2.04 -6.39
C PRO A 179 -13.16 2.38 -7.77
N LEU A 180 -11.83 2.46 -7.89
CA LEU A 180 -11.16 2.62 -9.17
C LEU A 180 -11.45 1.43 -10.09
N THR A 181 -11.61 1.63 -11.40
CA THR A 181 -11.69 0.56 -12.40
C THR A 181 -10.32 0.28 -13.01
N ASN A 182 -10.12 -0.89 -13.62
CA ASN A 182 -8.84 -1.20 -14.27
C ASN A 182 -8.52 -0.21 -15.39
N ARG A 183 -9.52 0.16 -16.21
CA ARG A 183 -9.38 1.18 -17.26
C ARG A 183 -8.96 2.53 -16.72
N GLU A 184 -9.43 2.89 -15.54
CA GLU A 184 -9.01 4.13 -14.90
C GLU A 184 -7.58 4.07 -14.40
N ILE A 185 -7.15 2.94 -13.82
CA ILE A 185 -5.74 2.75 -13.43
C ILE A 185 -4.83 2.81 -14.66
N GLU A 186 -5.21 2.16 -15.76
CA GLU A 186 -4.48 2.23 -17.04
C GLU A 186 -4.33 3.67 -17.52
N ARG A 187 -5.41 4.47 -17.49
CA ARG A 187 -5.36 5.90 -17.84
C ARG A 187 -4.49 6.74 -16.90
N LEU A 188 -4.54 6.46 -15.59
CA LEU A 188 -3.74 7.14 -14.59
C LEU A 188 -2.24 6.86 -14.75
N THR A 189 -1.91 5.76 -15.40
CA THR A 189 -0.55 5.23 -15.50
C THR A 189 -0.14 5.03 -16.95
N ASP A 190 -0.67 5.88 -17.83
CA ASP A 190 -0.42 5.81 -19.27
C ASP A 190 1.08 5.75 -19.59
N GLY A 191 1.44 4.92 -20.57
CA GLY A 191 2.84 4.58 -20.86
C GLY A 191 3.51 3.58 -19.91
N SER A 192 2.84 3.13 -18.84
CA SER A 192 3.36 2.09 -17.93
C SER A 192 2.71 0.73 -18.19
N GLY A 193 3.43 -0.36 -17.87
CA GLY A 193 2.86 -1.71 -17.92
C GLY A 193 1.98 -1.98 -16.71
N VAL A 194 0.74 -2.43 -16.90
CA VAL A 194 -0.20 -2.71 -15.79
C VAL A 194 -0.48 -4.20 -15.68
N LYS A 195 -0.38 -4.74 -14.47
CA LYS A 195 -0.80 -6.10 -14.11
C LYS A 195 -1.80 -6.04 -12.97
N THR A 196 -2.94 -6.70 -13.12
CA THR A 196 -3.94 -6.83 -12.05
C THR A 196 -4.03 -8.27 -11.59
N PHE A 197 -3.95 -8.48 -10.28
CA PHE A 197 -4.09 -9.76 -9.63
C PHE A 197 -5.34 -9.71 -8.76
N LEU A 198 -6.24 -10.68 -8.98
CA LEU A 198 -7.42 -10.87 -8.14
C LEU A 198 -7.15 -12.04 -7.20
N THR A 199 -7.25 -11.81 -5.90
CA THR A 199 -7.04 -12.87 -4.91
C THR A 199 -8.35 -13.62 -4.63
N ARG A 200 -8.24 -14.86 -4.15
CA ARG A 200 -9.40 -15.65 -3.72
C ARG A 200 -10.16 -15.03 -2.55
N SER A 201 -9.47 -14.20 -1.77
CA SER A 201 -10.04 -13.47 -0.64
C SER A 201 -10.61 -12.13 -1.06
N HIS A 202 -10.96 -11.98 -2.33
CA HIS A 202 -11.67 -10.82 -2.83
C HIS A 202 -10.91 -9.50 -2.66
N ARG A 203 -9.66 -9.48 -3.13
CA ARG A 203 -8.80 -8.28 -3.09
C ARG A 203 -8.20 -8.04 -4.45
N ARG A 204 -7.98 -6.76 -4.76
CA ARG A 204 -7.41 -6.36 -6.04
C ARG A 204 -6.04 -5.73 -5.83
N GLU A 205 -5.04 -6.43 -6.32
CA GLU A 205 -3.66 -6.02 -6.28
C GLU A 205 -3.27 -5.55 -7.69
N VAL A 206 -2.87 -4.29 -7.83
CA VAL A 206 -2.44 -3.72 -9.11
C VAL A 206 -0.97 -3.37 -9.04
N VAL A 207 -0.23 -3.82 -10.04
CA VAL A 207 1.19 -3.55 -10.22
C VAL A 207 1.35 -2.71 -11.47
N VAL A 208 1.90 -1.52 -11.30
CA VAL A 208 2.20 -0.59 -12.39
C VAL A 208 3.72 -0.54 -12.52
N LEU A 209 4.24 -1.00 -13.64
CA LEU A 209 5.65 -1.01 -13.97
C LEU A 209 5.96 0.21 -14.85
N LYS A 210 6.70 1.19 -14.29
CA LYS A 210 7.16 2.36 -15.04
C LYS A 210 8.03 1.87 -16.20
N ALA A 211 7.79 2.41 -17.39
CA ALA A 211 8.57 2.05 -18.57
C ALA A 211 10.08 2.20 -18.31
N PRO A 212 10.92 1.32 -18.88
CA PRO A 212 12.34 1.59 -18.96
C PRO A 212 12.56 2.85 -19.79
N GLU A 213 13.63 3.60 -19.49
CA GLU A 213 14.05 4.72 -20.33
C GLU A 213 14.39 4.13 -21.71
N GLU A 214 13.83 4.70 -22.79
CA GLU A 214 14.24 4.32 -24.14
C GLU A 214 15.72 4.69 -24.28
N ALA A 215 16.57 3.68 -24.43
CA ALA A 215 18.02 3.83 -24.57
C ALA A 215 18.41 4.39 -25.95
#